data_AF-A0A7Y3GJX3-F1
#
_entry.id   AF-A0A7Y3GJX3-F1
#
_cell.length_a   1.000
_cell.length_b   1.000
_cell.length_c   1.000
_cell.angle_alpha   90.00
_cell.angle_beta   90.00
_cell.angle_gamma   90.00
#
_symmetry.space_group_name_H-M   'P 1'
#
loop_
_entity.id
_entity.type
_entity.pdbx_description
1 polymer ?
#
loop_
_entity_poly.entity_id
_entity_poly.type
_entity_poly.pdbx_seq_one_letter_code
_entity_poly.pdbx_strand_id
1 'polypeptide(L)' 'MGKHYSADFLRRLRNQIPINVVISDLLNLEVRLDHELLRFRCPLCDNFHTATNYKTNLARCFDCCKNFNPIDLVMTAV' A
#
# COMPACT_ATOMS: atom_id res chain seq x y z
N MET A 1 8.90 3.46 -22.92
CA MET A 1 8.85 2.24 -22.08
C MET A 1 7.89 1.25 -22.70
N GLY A 2 8.38 0.09 -23.13
CA GLY A 2 7.53 -0.96 -23.69
C GLY A 2 6.58 -1.52 -22.63
N LYS A 3 5.35 -1.86 -22.99
CA LYS A 3 4.44 -2.59 -22.10
C LYS A 3 4.90 -4.05 -22.03
N HIS A 4 5.88 -4.33 -21.16
CA HIS A 4 6.43 -5.67 -20.93
C HIS A 4 5.42 -6.64 -20.32
N TYR A 5 4.38 -6.11 -19.67
CA TYR A 5 3.31 -6.89 -19.06
C TYR A 5 1.95 -6.50 -19.63
N SER A 6 1.04 -7.48 -19.68
CA SER A 6 -0.34 -7.23 -20.10
C SER A 6 -1.07 -6.34 -19.09
N ALA A 7 -2.05 -5.58 -19.57
CA ALA A 7 -2.87 -4.73 -18.71
C ALA A 7 -3.62 -5.56 -17.65
N ASP A 8 -4.08 -6.75 -18.01
CA ASP A 8 -4.75 -7.66 -17.07
C ASP A 8 -3.81 -8.18 -15.98
N PHE A 9 -2.55 -8.48 -16.32
CA PHE A 9 -1.57 -8.88 -15.31
C PHE A 9 -1.35 -7.77 -14.29
N LEU A 10 -1.12 -6.53 -14.76
CA LEU A 10 -0.94 -5.37 -13.89
C LEU A 10 -2.20 -5.09 -13.04
N ARG A 11 -3.39 -5.25 -13.63
CA ARG A 11 -4.67 -5.11 -12.91
C ARG A 11 -4.80 -6.14 -11.79
N ARG A 12 -4.37 -7.39 -12.00
CA ARG A 12 -4.36 -8.41 -10.94
C ARG A 12 -3.39 -8.04 -9.82
N LEU A 13 -2.15 -7.67 -10.16
CA LEU A 13 -1.17 -7.25 -9.15
C LEU A 13 -1.68 -6.06 -8.30
N ARG A 14 -2.32 -5.09 -8.95
CA ARG A 14 -2.90 -3.93 -8.27
C ARG A 14 -4.08 -4.27 -7.36
N ASN A 15 -4.99 -5.14 -7.77
CA ASN A 15 -6.29 -5.26 -7.11
C ASN A 15 -6.50 -6.56 -6.33
N GLN A 16 -5.70 -7.60 -6.59
CA GLN A 16 -5.91 -8.93 -6.02
C GLN A 16 -4.88 -9.30 -4.94
N ILE A 17 -3.77 -8.56 -4.84
CA ILE A 17 -2.81 -8.73 -3.76
C ILE A 17 -3.28 -7.90 -2.57
N PRO A 18 -3.61 -8.50 -1.41
CA PRO A 18 -4.09 -7.76 -0.25
C PRO A 18 -3.05 -6.74 0.21
N ILE A 19 -3.44 -5.46 0.31
CA ILE A 19 -2.50 -4.39 0.64
C ILE A 19 -1.88 -4.53 2.04
N ASN A 20 -2.59 -5.14 2.99
CA ASN A 20 -2.06 -5.40 4.33
C ASN A 20 -0.90 -6.42 4.29
N VAL A 21 -0.97 -7.44 3.42
CA VAL A 21 0.13 -8.41 3.21
C VAL A 21 1.34 -7.73 2.60
N VAL A 22 1.12 -6.79 1.67
CA VAL A 22 2.21 -5.99 1.07
C VAL A 22 2.92 -5.15 2.13
N ILE A 23 2.16 -4.50 3.00
CA ILE A 23 2.69 -3.64 4.07
C ILE A 23 3.46 -4.47 5.12
N SER A 24 2.83 -5.51 5.66
CA SER A 24 3.37 -6.25 6.81
C SER A 24 4.36 -7.34 6.42
N ASP A 25 4.06 -8.12 5.37
CA ASP A 25 4.80 -9.36 5.09
C ASP A 25 5.86 -9.15 4.00
N LEU A 26 5.55 -8.37 2.96
CA LEU A 26 6.48 -8.14 1.85
C LEU A 26 7.48 -7.02 2.15
N LEU A 27 7.00 -5.87 2.61
CA LEU A 27 7.84 -4.68 2.85
C LEU A 27 8.29 -4.54 4.30
N ASN A 28 7.68 -5.30 5.21
CA ASN A 28 7.98 -5.28 6.64
C ASN A 28 8.01 -3.84 7.21
N LEU A 29 7.03 -3.03 6.80
CA LEU A 29 6.90 -1.66 7.30
C LEU A 29 6.52 -1.69 8.78
N GLU A 30 6.98 -0.70 9.54
CA GLU A 30 6.55 -0.55 10.93
C GLU A 30 5.03 -0.33 10.96
N VAL A 31 4.32 -1.17 11.70
CA VAL A 31 2.87 -1.12 11.84
C VAL A 31 2.46 -0.91 13.31
N ARG A 32 1.35 -0.21 13.51
CA ARG A 32 0.69 0.00 14.80
C ARG A 32 -0.78 -0.35 14.66
N LEU A 33 -1.34 -0.94 15.71
CA LEU A 33 -2.77 -1.19 15.80
C LEU A 33 -3.39 -0.08 16.66
N ASP A 34 -4.29 0.69 16.06
CA ASP A 34 -4.99 1.80 16.70
C ASP A 34 -6.49 1.60 16.52
N HIS A 35 -7.21 1.24 17.59
CA HIS A 35 -8.66 0.99 17.55
C HIS A 35 -9.10 0.08 16.37
N GLU A 36 -8.42 -1.07 16.19
CA GLU A 36 -8.64 -2.04 15.10
C GLU A 36 -8.22 -1.59 13.70
N LEU A 37 -7.70 -0.36 13.53
CA LEU A 37 -7.11 0.10 12.29
C LEU A 37 -5.62 -0.23 12.23
N LEU A 38 -5.19 -0.82 11.12
CA LEU A 38 -3.79 -0.98 10.79
C LEU A 38 -3.22 0.37 10.32
N ARG A 39 -2.37 0.96 11.16
CA ARG A 39 -1.54 2.12 10.83
C ARG A 39 -0.17 1.61 10.41
N PHE A 40 0.36 2.10 9.30
CA PHE A 40 1.72 1.80 8.85
C PHE A 40 2.53 3.08 8.74
N ARG A 41 3.86 2.97 8.90
CA ARG A 41 4.78 4.08 8.64
C ARG A 41 4.76 4.41 7.14
N CYS A 42 4.35 5.63 6.80
CA CYS A 42 4.32 6.07 5.41
C CYS A 42 5.74 6.11 4.83
N PRO A 43 6.01 5.48 3.67
CA PRO A 43 7.34 5.48 3.06
C PRO A 43 7.77 6.85 2.49
N LEU A 44 6.87 7.85 2.44
CA LEU A 44 7.17 9.19 1.93
C LEU A 44 7.49 10.21 3.03
N CYS A 45 6.76 10.14 4.15
CA CYS A 45 6.84 11.16 5.21
C CYS A 45 7.13 10.58 6.59
N ASP A 46 7.31 9.26 6.71
CA ASP A 46 7.62 8.56 7.97
C ASP A 46 6.58 8.67 9.10
N ASN A 47 5.44 9.33 8.85
CA ASN A 47 4.35 9.43 9.82
C ASN A 47 3.41 8.22 9.78
N PHE A 48 2.68 8.02 10.88
CA PHE A 48 1.71 6.93 11.09
C PHE A 48 0.25 7.35 10.87
N HIS A 49 0.00 8.57 10.40
CA HIS A 49 -1.35 9.00 10.06
C HIS A 49 -1.77 8.40 8.71
N THR A 50 -1.96 7.09 8.71
CA THR A 50 -2.24 6.25 7.56
C THR A 50 -3.40 5.32 7.85
N ALA A 51 -4.02 4.75 6.84
CA ALA A 51 -5.03 3.70 7.02
C ALA A 51 -5.07 2.80 5.80
N THR A 52 -5.59 1.58 5.98
CA THR A 52 -5.89 0.67 4.88
C THR A 52 -7.39 0.43 4.75
N ASN A 53 -7.84 0.18 3.53
CA ASN A 53 -9.23 -0.19 3.23
C ASN A 53 -9.23 -1.50 2.45
N TYR A 54 -9.61 -2.58 3.12
CA TYR A 54 -9.66 -3.92 2.53
C TYR A 54 -10.72 -4.03 1.41
N LYS A 55 -11.80 -3.24 1.45
CA LYS A 55 -12.87 -3.30 0.44
C LYS A 55 -12.41 -2.78 -0.92
N THR A 56 -11.56 -1.75 -0.92
CA THR A 56 -11.04 -1.12 -2.14
C THR A 56 -9.59 -1.52 -2.44
N ASN A 57 -8.95 -2.29 -1.56
CA ASN A 57 -7.54 -2.68 -1.62
C ASN A 57 -6.57 -1.49 -1.75
N LEU A 58 -6.84 -0.42 -1.01
CA LEU A 58 -6.05 0.80 -1.01
C LEU A 58 -5.52 1.10 0.40
N ALA A 59 -4.34 1.70 0.43
CA ALA A 59 -3.79 2.36 1.60
C ALA A 59 -3.78 3.87 1.36
N ARG A 60 -3.82 4.65 2.43
CA ARG A 60 -3.75 6.11 2.34
C ARG A 60 -2.85 6.65 3.44
N CYS A 61 -2.03 7.63 3.08
CA CYS A 61 -1.42 8.53 4.04
C CYS A 61 -2.19 9.86 4.01
N PHE A 62 -2.71 10.27 5.16
CA PHE A 62 -3.49 11.49 5.28
C PHE A 62 -2.59 12.73 5.27
N ASP A 63 -1.38 12.65 5.81
CA ASP A 63 -0.42 13.76 5.78
C ASP A 63 0.10 14.04 4.37
N CYS A 64 0.37 12.98 3.59
CA CYS A 64 0.77 13.10 2.19
C CYS A 64 -0.40 13.34 1.23
N CYS A 65 -1.65 13.27 1.71
CA CYS A 65 -2.86 13.28 0.89
C CYS A 65 -2.83 12.27 -0.29
N LYS A 66 -2.15 11.12 -0.12
CA LYS A 66 -1.87 10.17 -1.19
C LYS A 66 -2.47 8.80 -0.90
N ASN A 67 -3.12 8.23 -1.90
CA ASN A 67 -3.53 6.82 -1.91
C ASN A 67 -2.43 5.98 -2.54
N PHE A 68 -2.32 4.74 -2.08
CA PHE A 68 -1.43 3.72 -2.60
C PHE A 68 -2.25 2.47 -2.90
N ASN A 69 -2.01 1.91 -4.07
CA ASN A 69 -2.30 0.50 -4.34
C ASN A 69 -1.02 -0.35 -4.06
N PRO A 70 -1.10 -1.69 -4.08
CA PRO A 70 0.04 -2.58 -3.89
C PRO A 70 1.29 -2.22 -4.73
N ILE A 71 1.10 -1.92 -6.01
CA ILE A 71 2.20 -1.53 -6.91
C ILE A 71 2.78 -0.19 -6.46
N ASP A 72 1.93 0.81 -6.17
CA ASP A 72 2.40 2.13 -5.72
C ASP A 72 3.25 2.01 -4.45
N LEU A 73 2.83 1.17 -3.51
CA LEU A 73 3.49 1.01 -2.22
C LEU A 73 4.88 0.36 -2.38
N VAL A 74 4.98 -0.70 -3.19
CA VAL A 74 6.26 -1.34 -3.52
C VAL A 74 7.17 -0.37 -4.28
N MET A 75 6.65 0.37 -5.26
CA MET A 75 7.46 1.33 -6.02
C MET A 75 7.93 2.54 -5.19
N THR A 76 7.32 2.80 -4.03
CA THR A 76 7.64 3.95 -3.17
C THR A 76 8.55 3.57 -2.00
N ALA A 77 8.42 2.36 -1.46
CA ALA A 77 9.16 1.91 -0.28
C ALA A 77 10.50 1.23 -0.59
N VAL A 78 10.86 1.10 -1.88
CA VAL A 78 12.12 0.53 -2.38
C VAL A 78 13.12 1.62 -2.70
#